data_AF-A0AAU7LCU6-F1
#
_entry.id   AF-A0AAU7LCU6-F1
#
_cell.length_a   1.000
_cell.length_b   1.000
_cell.length_c   1.000
_cell.angle_alpha   90.00
_cell.angle_beta   90.00
_cell.angle_gamma   90.00
#
_symmetry.space_group_name_H-M   'P 1'
#
loop_
_entity.id
_entity.type
_entity.pdbx_description
1 polymer ?
#
loop_
_entity_poly.entity_id
_entity_poly.type
_entity_poly.pdbx_seq_one_letter_code
_entity_poly.pdbx_strand_id
1 'polypeptide(L)'
;MPAWSWPGSVAQAELFARLAGDAHLDPMMRRRAALAREHACFVLTGKASTIQRQRRVLKDCGVPGARILAKAYWAAGKTGRD
;
A
#
# COMPACT_ATOMS: atom_id res chain seq x y z
N MET A 1 17.00 20.97 -17.58
CA MET A 1 15.68 20.34 -17.35
C MET A 1 15.90 19.15 -16.42
N PRO A 2 15.40 19.10 -15.16
CA PRO A 2 15.69 17.95 -14.32
C PRO A 2 14.77 16.78 -14.68
N ALA A 3 15.40 15.64 -14.88
CA ALA A 3 14.82 14.36 -15.25
C ALA A 3 14.09 13.72 -14.06
N TRP A 4 12.76 13.65 -14.15
CA TRP A 4 11.93 12.75 -13.35
C TRP A 4 11.18 11.79 -14.30
N SER A 5 11.89 11.12 -15.19
CA SER A 5 11.32 10.03 -15.97
C SER A 5 11.34 8.77 -15.12
N TRP A 6 10.21 8.48 -14.46
CA TRP A 6 10.00 7.20 -13.80
C TRP A 6 9.77 6.13 -14.89
N PRO A 7 10.62 5.09 -15.01
CA PRO A 7 10.56 4.14 -16.14
C PRO A 7 9.36 3.18 -16.06
N GLY A 8 8.63 3.15 -14.94
CA GLY A 8 7.46 2.29 -14.77
C GLY A 8 6.18 3.08 -14.96
N SER A 9 5.49 2.92 -16.10
CA SER A 9 4.07 3.25 -16.10
C SER A 9 3.41 2.46 -14.96
N VAL A 10 2.66 3.12 -14.08
CA VAL A 10 1.66 2.40 -13.28
C VAL A 10 0.55 2.07 -14.27
N ALA A 11 0.76 1.03 -15.08
CA ALA A 11 -0.11 0.69 -16.19
C ALA A 11 -1.52 0.29 -15.71
N GLN A 12 -1.66 -0.06 -14.43
CA GLN A 12 -2.92 -0.41 -13.81
C GLN A 12 -2.98 0.16 -12.39
N ALA A 13 -3.82 1.19 -12.21
CA ALA A 13 -4.11 1.80 -10.92
C ALA A 13 -5.60 1.65 -10.62
N GLU A 14 -5.92 1.24 -9.39
CA GLU A 14 -7.29 1.20 -8.89
C GLU A 14 -7.43 2.23 -7.77
N LEU A 15 -8.40 3.14 -7.93
CA LEU A 15 -8.62 4.25 -7.01
C LEU A 15 -9.78 3.92 -6.07
N PHE A 16 -9.57 4.15 -4.77
CA PHE A 16 -10.60 4.01 -3.75
C PHE A 16 -10.90 5.38 -3.15
N ALA A 17 -12.16 5.78 -3.18
CA ALA A 17 -12.58 7.04 -2.55
C ALA A 17 -12.35 6.98 -1.03
N ARG A 18 -11.87 8.08 -0.45
CA ARG A 18 -11.69 8.18 1.00
C ARG A 18 -13.05 8.21 1.68
N LEU A 19 -13.34 7.19 2.47
CA LEU A 19 -14.54 7.11 3.31
C LEU A 19 -14.22 7.39 4.78
N ALA A 20 -15.22 7.89 5.50
CA ALA A 20 -15.15 8.14 6.94
C ALA A 20 -14.77 6.86 7.70
N GLY A 21 -14.05 7.03 8.82
CA GLY A 21 -13.62 5.92 9.66
C GLY A 21 -12.71 4.90 8.96
N ASP A 22 -12.07 5.28 7.86
CA ASP A 22 -11.24 4.39 7.04
C ASP A 22 -12.00 3.19 6.43
N ALA A 23 -13.32 3.31 6.25
CA ALA A 23 -14.18 2.22 5.71
C ALA A 23 -13.80 1.76 4.29
N HIS A 24 -13.11 2.61 3.53
CA HIS A 24 -12.59 2.31 2.20
C HIS A 24 -11.44 1.28 2.20
N LEU A 25 -10.85 0.99 3.37
CA LEU A 25 -9.76 0.03 3.47
C LEU A 25 -10.22 -1.41 3.23
N ASP A 26 -11.42 -1.80 3.67
CA ASP A 26 -11.94 -3.16 3.51
C ASP A 26 -12.12 -3.59 2.05
N PRO A 27 -12.80 -2.82 1.16
CA PRO A 27 -12.89 -3.18 -0.25
C PRO A 27 -11.52 -3.20 -0.93
N MET A 28 -10.63 -2.27 -0.56
CA MET A 28 -9.24 -2.26 -1.01
C MET A 28 -8.51 -3.56 -0.63
N MET A 29 -8.81 -4.15 0.55
CA MET A 29 -8.17 -5.40 1.02
C MET A 29 -8.61 -6.61 0.22
N ARG A 30 -9.91 -6.74 -0.05
CA ARG A 30 -10.43 -7.88 -0.82
C ARG A 30 -9.86 -7.90 -2.23
N ARG A 31 -9.82 -6.74 -2.89
CA ARG A 31 -9.26 -6.62 -4.24
C ARG A 31 -7.79 -7.01 -4.30
N ARG A 32 -7.03 -6.58 -3.29
CA ARG A 32 -5.59 -6.87 -3.18
C ARG A 32 -5.29 -8.34 -2.86
N ALA A 33 -6.11 -9.00 -2.04
CA ALA A 33 -5.99 -10.43 -1.78
C ALA A 33 -6.19 -11.27 -3.05
N ALA A 34 -7.07 -10.83 -3.97
CA ALA A 34 -7.23 -11.47 -5.27
C ALA A 34 -5.93 -11.41 -6.11
N LEU A 35 -5.24 -10.26 -6.11
CA LEU A 35 -3.95 -10.08 -6.78
C LEU A 35 -2.78 -10.84 -6.12
N ALA A 36 -2.85 -11.09 -4.81
CA ALA A 36 -1.81 -11.80 -4.06
C ALA A 36 -1.59 -13.25 -4.53
N ARG A 37 -2.63 -13.86 -5.12
CA ARG A 37 -2.59 -15.25 -5.60
C ARG A 37 -1.65 -15.45 -6.80
N GLU A 38 -1.21 -14.39 -7.46
CA GLU A 38 -0.37 -14.43 -8.67
C GLU A 38 1.15 -14.32 -8.40
N HIS A 39 1.63 -14.65 -7.19
CA HIS A 39 3.05 -14.56 -6.81
C HIS A 39 3.66 -13.14 -6.83
N ALA A 40 2.85 -12.10 -6.68
CA ALA A 40 3.31 -10.71 -6.68
C ALA A 40 4.12 -10.33 -5.41
N CYS A 41 5.10 -9.44 -5.59
CA CYS A 41 5.70 -8.68 -4.49
C CYS A 41 4.87 -7.43 -4.18
N PHE A 42 4.76 -7.09 -2.91
CA PHE A 42 3.95 -6.00 -2.41
C PHE A 42 4.81 -4.84 -1.92
N VAL A 43 4.62 -3.66 -2.52
CA VAL A 43 5.16 -2.40 -2.01
C VAL A 43 4.05 -1.64 -1.28
N LEU A 44 4.33 -1.19 -0.06
CA LEU A 44 3.43 -0.40 0.79
C LEU A 44 4.07 0.96 1.08
N THR A 45 3.40 2.03 0.67
CA THR A 45 3.81 3.42 0.93
C THR A 45 2.62 4.30 1.29
N GLY A 46 2.86 5.43 1.96
CA GLY A 46 1.83 6.31 2.50
C GLY A 46 1.85 6.43 4.03
N LYS A 47 0.67 6.53 4.66
CA LYS A 47 0.52 6.71 6.11
C LYS A 47 1.01 5.49 6.89
N ALA A 48 1.84 5.70 7.91
CA ALA A 48 2.42 4.63 8.73
C ALA A 48 1.36 3.68 9.33
N SER A 49 0.29 4.21 9.91
CA SER A 49 -0.78 3.38 10.50
C SER A 49 -1.49 2.52 9.45
N THR A 50 -1.70 3.08 8.25
CA THR A 50 -2.28 2.35 7.14
C THR A 50 -1.34 1.22 6.73
N ILE A 51 -0.05 1.50 6.51
CA ILE A 51 0.96 0.49 6.15
C ILE A 51 1.03 -0.64 7.19
N GLN A 52 0.98 -0.33 8.48
CA GLN A 52 0.99 -1.34 9.54
C GLN A 52 -0.24 -2.25 9.49
N ARG A 53 -1.44 -1.68 9.32
CA ARG A 53 -2.69 -2.43 9.15
C ARG A 53 -2.62 -3.32 7.91
N GLN A 54 -2.17 -2.77 6.78
CA GLN A 54 -2.00 -3.47 5.50
C GLN A 54 -1.05 -4.66 5.61
N ARG A 55 0.11 -4.46 6.24
CA ARG A 55 1.12 -5.50 6.43
C ARG A 55 0.59 -6.66 7.27
N ARG A 56 -0.26 -6.39 8.27
CA ARG A 56 -0.89 -7.43 9.10
C ARG A 56 -1.84 -8.29 8.28
N VAL A 57 -2.78 -7.66 7.56
CA VAL A 57 -3.74 -8.37 6.70
C VAL A 57 -3.04 -9.27 5.69
N LEU A 58 -1.96 -8.80 5.05
CA LEU A 58 -1.22 -9.62 4.08
C LEU A 58 -0.58 -10.86 4.72
N LYS A 59 -0.03 -10.71 5.93
CA LYS A 59 0.52 -11.85 6.67
C LYS A 59 -0.58 -12.84 7.05
N ASP A 60 -1.75 -12.35 7.48
CA ASP A 60 -2.90 -13.19 7.83
C ASP A 60 -3.44 -13.93 6.59
N CYS A 61 -3.29 -13.36 5.39
CA CYS A 61 -3.57 -14.02 4.11
C CYS A 61 -2.46 -14.97 3.63
N GLY A 62 -1.41 -15.22 4.42
CA GLY A 62 -0.33 -16.14 4.09
C GLY A 62 0.78 -15.57 3.18
N VAL A 63 0.83 -14.25 2.98
CA VAL A 63 1.90 -13.62 2.19
C VAL A 63 3.22 -13.64 3.00
N PRO A 64 4.31 -14.24 2.48
CA PRO A 64 5.59 -14.25 3.16
C PRO A 64 6.12 -12.83 3.38
N GLY A 65 6.67 -12.55 4.57
CA GLY A 65 7.20 -11.23 4.91
C GLY A 65 8.29 -10.72 3.95
N ALA A 66 9.06 -11.64 3.34
CA ALA A 66 10.07 -11.34 2.33
C ALA A 66 9.49 -10.71 1.04
N ARG A 67 8.19 -10.89 0.78
CA ARG A 67 7.48 -10.29 -0.36
C ARG A 67 6.79 -8.97 -0.02
N ILE A 68 6.96 -8.44 1.21
CA ILE A 68 6.31 -7.20 1.65
C ILE A 68 7.35 -6.13 1.97
N LEU A 69 7.57 -5.25 1.00
CA LEU A 69 8.37 -4.04 1.14
C LEU A 69 7.47 -2.92 1.68
N ALA A 70 7.91 -2.23 2.74
CA ALA A 70 7.15 -1.15 3.35
C ALA A 70 8.03 0.05 3.61
N LYS A 71 7.62 1.22 3.13
CA LYS A 71 8.27 2.50 3.37
C LYS A 71 7.21 3.53 3.73
N ALA A 72 7.15 3.95 4.99
CA ALA A 72 6.22 4.99 5.41
C ALA A 72 6.66 6.34 4.85
N TYR A 73 5.73 7.05 4.20
CA TYR A 73 5.97 8.40 3.71
C TYR A 73 5.63 9.45 4.77
N TRP A 74 4.62 9.20 5.61
CA TRP A 74 4.23 10.13 6.68
C TRP A 74 3.47 9.43 7.83
N ALA A 75 3.34 10.09 8.98
CA ALA A 75 2.54 9.63 10.12
C ALA A 75 1.79 10.81 10.76
N ALA A 76 0.56 10.57 11.23
CA ALA A 76 -0.22 11.60 11.92
C ALA A 76 0.48 12.03 13.22
N GLY A 77 0.61 13.34 13.45
CA GLY A 77 1.31 13.89 14.61
C GLY A 77 2.84 13.95 14.50
N LYS A 78 3.43 13.52 13.38
CA LYS A 78 4.85 13.77 13.09
C LYS A 78 4.96 14.93 12.09
N THR A 79 5.45 16.07 12.56
CA THR A 79 5.86 17.17 11.69
C THR A 79 7.16 16.75 11.03
N GLY A 80 7.00 16.20 9.83
CA GLY A 80 8.06 15.53 9.09
C GLY A 80 7.45 15.05 7.79
N ARG A 81 6.97 16.01 6.99
CA ARG A 81 7.34 15.95 5.59
C ARG A 81 8.86 15.97 5.60
N ASP A 82 9.48 15.06 4.88
CA ASP A 82 10.44 15.62 3.95
C ASP A 82 9.61 16.07 2.74
#